data_AF-A0A2K8L2J6-F1
#
_entry.id   AF-A0A2K8L2J6-F1
#
_cell.length_a   1.000
_cell.length_b   1.000
_cell.length_c   1.000
_cell.angle_alpha   90.00
_cell.angle_beta   90.00
_cell.angle_gamma   90.00
#
_symmetry.space_group_name_H-M   'P 1'
#
loop_
_entity.id
_entity.type
_entity.pdbx_description
1 polymer ?
#
loop_
_entity_poly.entity_id
_entity_poly.type
_entity_poly.pdbx_seq_one_letter_code
_entity_poly.pdbx_strand_id
1 'polypeptide(L)'
;MLIVISPAKKLDFKAPAPVADFTQPDLLIHAAELITLMQEKDSFEIGDLMKLSMNLADLNMERFQQWHTPFTSENAKQAIFAFSGDVYQGLDASSLDAEAVAFMQQHLRILSGLYGTLRPLDLMQPYRLEMGTRLANDRGRNLYEFWGDIITDSVNSALAEQGDDILINLASSEYFSSIKTANINGTIITPVFKELRKGAYRIISFNAKKARGYMSRYMIENRLTNPEELKAFDVADYAFNADLSSSSEFVFTR
;
A
#
# COMPACT_ATOMS: atom_id res chain seq x y z
N MET A 1 0.97 16.15 3.10
CA MET A 1 1.84 15.26 2.31
C MET A 1 1.10 13.96 2.14
N LEU A 2 1.16 13.34 0.95
CA LEU A 2 0.49 12.07 0.70
C LEU A 2 1.48 10.91 0.83
N ILE A 3 1.17 9.93 1.66
CA ILE A 3 1.96 8.71 1.88
C ILE A 3 1.44 7.61 0.96
N VAL A 4 2.32 6.92 0.25
CA VAL A 4 1.97 5.64 -0.41
C VAL A 4 2.71 4.47 0.22
N ILE A 5 1.97 3.41 0.58
CA ILE A 5 2.52 2.15 1.08
C ILE A 5 2.11 0.96 0.22
N SER A 6 2.87 -0.13 0.31
CA SER A 6 2.50 -1.41 -0.30
C SER A 6 1.42 -2.13 0.53
N PRO A 7 0.61 -3.00 -0.10
CA PRO A 7 -0.32 -3.87 0.60
C PRO A 7 0.43 -5.03 1.26
N ALA A 8 -0.30 -5.85 2.03
CA ALA A 8 0.22 -7.09 2.58
C ALA A 8 -0.44 -8.32 1.94
N LYS A 9 0.31 -9.42 1.85
CA LYS A 9 -0.20 -10.70 1.34
C LYS A 9 -1.11 -11.40 2.36
N LYS A 10 -0.84 -11.22 3.66
CA LYS A 10 -1.64 -11.78 4.73
C LYS A 10 -2.73 -10.77 5.10
N LEU A 11 -3.93 -11.29 5.32
CA LEU A 11 -5.12 -10.51 5.65
C LEU A 11 -5.68 -11.01 6.99
N ASP A 12 -6.24 -10.09 7.78
CA ASP A 12 -6.94 -10.35 9.02
C ASP A 12 -8.36 -9.76 8.98
N PHE A 13 -9.32 -10.64 8.71
CA PHE A 13 -10.75 -10.34 8.76
C PHE A 13 -11.40 -10.85 10.07
N LYS A 14 -10.62 -11.40 11.00
CA LYS A 14 -11.14 -11.96 12.27
C LYS A 14 -11.12 -10.93 13.38
N ALA A 15 -10.04 -10.15 13.48
CA ALA A 15 -9.98 -9.08 14.46
C ALA A 15 -10.99 -7.97 14.09
N PRO A 16 -11.77 -7.43 15.05
CA PRO A 16 -12.63 -6.29 14.77
C PRO A 16 -11.79 -5.05 14.44
N ALA A 17 -12.29 -4.19 13.56
CA ALA A 17 -11.72 -2.85 13.37
C ALA A 17 -12.05 -1.99 14.62
N PRO A 18 -11.12 -1.13 15.08
CA PRO A 18 -11.36 -0.26 16.25
C PRO A 18 -12.33 0.89 15.95
N VAL A 19 -12.63 1.13 14.68
CA VAL A 19 -13.56 2.18 14.22
C VAL A 19 -14.65 1.57 13.35
N ALA A 20 -15.85 2.14 13.44
CA ALA A 20 -17.00 1.74 12.63
C ALA A 20 -17.04 2.47 11.27
N ASP A 21 -16.43 3.65 11.18
CA ASP A 21 -16.42 4.45 9.95
C ASP A 21 -15.69 3.73 8.82
N PHE A 22 -16.25 3.83 7.63
CA PHE A 22 -15.66 3.26 6.42
C PHE A 22 -16.01 4.11 5.19
N THR A 23 -15.23 3.91 4.14
CA THR A 23 -15.46 4.46 2.81
C THR A 23 -15.49 3.32 1.79
N GLN A 24 -15.77 3.64 0.52
CA GLN A 24 -15.78 2.66 -0.58
C GLN A 24 -14.57 2.92 -1.48
N PRO A 25 -13.94 1.88 -2.08
CA PRO A 25 -12.88 2.08 -3.04
C PRO A 25 -13.34 2.90 -4.25
N ASP A 26 -12.61 3.96 -4.61
CA ASP A 26 -13.00 4.85 -5.72
C ASP A 26 -12.85 4.16 -7.09
N LEU A 27 -11.97 3.15 -7.19
CA LEU A 27 -11.65 2.42 -8.44
C LEU A 27 -12.35 1.05 -8.53
N LEU A 28 -13.47 0.86 -7.85
CA LEU A 28 -14.16 -0.44 -7.73
C LEU A 28 -14.63 -1.02 -9.08
N ILE A 29 -14.95 -0.16 -10.05
CA ILE A 29 -15.33 -0.59 -11.41
C ILE A 29 -14.17 -1.33 -12.08
N HIS A 30 -12.95 -0.81 -11.96
CA HIS A 30 -11.75 -1.47 -12.50
C HIS A 30 -11.41 -2.75 -11.75
N ALA A 31 -11.62 -2.76 -10.42
CA ALA A 31 -11.46 -3.98 -9.63
C ALA A 31 -12.42 -5.08 -10.12
N ALA A 32 -13.67 -4.74 -10.44
CA ALA A 32 -14.66 -5.70 -10.94
C ALA A 32 -14.25 -6.32 -12.30
N GLU A 33 -13.62 -5.55 -13.19
CA GLU A 33 -13.06 -6.08 -14.46
C GLU A 33 -12.00 -7.16 -14.18
N LEU A 34 -11.07 -6.89 -13.24
CA LEU A 34 -10.05 -7.87 -12.85
C LEU A 34 -10.67 -9.10 -12.18
N ILE A 35 -11.68 -8.91 -11.31
CA ILE A 35 -12.39 -10.03 -10.67
C ILE A 35 -13.05 -10.93 -11.69
N THR A 36 -13.69 -10.36 -12.71
CA THR A 36 -14.35 -11.14 -13.78
C THR A 36 -13.33 -12.08 -14.44
N LEU A 37 -12.15 -11.57 -14.79
CA LEU A 37 -11.06 -12.38 -15.35
C LEU A 37 -10.53 -13.44 -14.38
N MET A 38 -10.50 -13.15 -13.09
CA MET A 38 -10.04 -14.08 -12.07
C MET A 38 -11.07 -15.16 -11.73
N GLN A 39 -12.36 -14.88 -11.89
CA GLN A 39 -13.46 -15.84 -11.70
C GLN A 39 -13.54 -16.88 -12.81
N GLU A 40 -12.95 -16.62 -13.97
CA GLU A 40 -12.84 -17.61 -15.06
C GLU A 40 -11.75 -18.65 -14.83
N LYS A 41 -10.85 -18.43 -13.85
CA LYS A 41 -9.68 -19.27 -13.61
C LYS A 41 -9.95 -20.33 -12.56
N ASP A 42 -9.47 -21.54 -12.83
CA ASP A 42 -9.43 -22.58 -11.81
C ASP A 42 -8.24 -22.41 -10.84
N SER A 43 -8.20 -23.24 -9.79
CA SER A 43 -7.13 -23.22 -8.81
C SER A 43 -5.75 -23.52 -9.40
N PHE A 44 -5.65 -24.35 -10.44
CA PHE A 44 -4.35 -24.66 -11.06
C PHE A 44 -3.82 -23.44 -11.82
N GLU A 45 -4.68 -22.78 -12.59
CA GLU A 45 -4.34 -21.55 -13.31
C GLU A 45 -3.96 -20.41 -12.35
N ILE A 46 -4.70 -20.23 -11.25
CA ILE A 46 -4.37 -19.26 -10.19
C ILE A 46 -3.03 -19.61 -9.53
N GLY A 47 -2.82 -20.89 -9.23
CA GLY A 47 -1.58 -21.40 -8.64
C GLY A 47 -0.36 -21.11 -9.51
N ASP A 48 -0.46 -21.34 -10.82
CA ASP A 48 0.62 -21.04 -11.75
C ASP A 48 0.80 -19.53 -11.97
N LEU A 49 -0.28 -18.77 -12.13
CA LEU A 49 -0.23 -17.33 -12.36
C LEU A 49 0.46 -16.58 -11.22
N MET A 50 0.15 -16.95 -9.98
CA MET A 50 0.60 -16.25 -8.76
C MET A 50 1.71 -16.99 -8.02
N LYS A 51 2.18 -18.14 -8.55
CA LYS A 51 3.21 -19.00 -7.95
C LYS A 51 2.87 -19.38 -6.50
N LEU A 52 1.66 -19.92 -6.31
CA LEU A 52 1.11 -20.31 -5.02
C LEU A 52 1.18 -21.83 -4.81
N SER A 53 1.15 -22.26 -3.55
CA SER A 53 0.78 -23.64 -3.23
C SER A 53 -0.69 -23.89 -3.57
N MET A 54 -1.07 -25.15 -3.83
CA MET A 54 -2.46 -25.49 -4.17
C MET A 54 -3.46 -25.02 -3.11
N ASN A 55 -3.17 -25.24 -1.82
CA ASN A 55 -4.05 -24.75 -0.75
C ASN A 55 -4.29 -23.23 -0.78
N LEU A 56 -3.26 -22.45 -1.16
CA LEU A 56 -3.41 -21.00 -1.31
C LEU A 56 -4.12 -20.64 -2.61
N ALA A 57 -3.93 -21.42 -3.67
CA ALA A 57 -4.61 -21.22 -4.94
C ALA A 57 -6.13 -21.48 -4.79
N ASP A 58 -6.52 -22.58 -4.16
CA ASP A 58 -7.93 -22.91 -3.84
C ASP A 58 -8.58 -21.79 -3.02
N LEU A 59 -7.91 -21.36 -1.95
CA LEU A 59 -8.40 -20.25 -1.12
C LEU A 59 -8.61 -18.95 -1.93
N ASN A 60 -7.72 -18.63 -2.86
CA ASN A 60 -7.86 -17.40 -3.65
C ASN A 60 -8.87 -17.56 -4.79
N MET A 61 -9.02 -18.75 -5.38
CA MET A 61 -10.12 -19.06 -6.29
C MET A 61 -11.46 -18.82 -5.60
N GLU A 62 -11.67 -19.39 -4.41
CA GLU A 62 -12.89 -19.16 -3.61
C GLU A 62 -13.12 -17.68 -3.30
N ARG A 63 -12.07 -16.94 -2.93
CA ARG A 63 -12.15 -15.49 -2.69
C ARG A 63 -12.60 -14.72 -3.92
N PHE A 64 -12.08 -15.06 -5.10
CA PHE A 64 -12.52 -14.42 -6.35
C PHE A 64 -13.97 -14.77 -6.67
N GLN A 65 -14.40 -16.02 -6.48
CA GLN A 65 -15.80 -16.43 -6.69
C GLN A 65 -16.77 -15.76 -5.72
N GLN A 66 -16.36 -15.56 -4.46
CA GLN A 66 -17.18 -14.92 -3.44
C GLN A 66 -17.17 -13.39 -3.55
N TRP A 67 -16.26 -12.81 -4.33
CA TRP A 67 -16.16 -11.37 -4.46
C TRP A 67 -17.41 -10.80 -5.12
N HIS A 68 -18.04 -9.84 -4.44
CA HIS A 68 -19.23 -9.17 -4.99
C HIS A 68 -19.44 -7.78 -4.37
N THR A 69 -20.10 -6.91 -5.12
CA THR A 69 -20.61 -5.63 -4.65
C THR A 69 -22.11 -5.74 -4.32
N PRO A 70 -22.65 -4.93 -3.39
CA PRO A 70 -21.99 -3.85 -2.63
C PRO A 70 -21.13 -4.37 -1.48
N PHE A 71 -20.09 -3.59 -1.10
CA PHE A 71 -19.32 -3.87 0.10
C PHE A 71 -20.01 -3.31 1.35
N THR A 72 -20.08 -4.14 2.37
CA THR A 72 -20.64 -3.81 3.69
C THR A 72 -19.68 -4.27 4.78
N SER A 73 -19.91 -3.86 6.02
CA SER A 73 -19.15 -4.37 7.17
C SER A 73 -19.32 -5.88 7.42
N GLU A 74 -20.29 -6.53 6.76
CA GLU A 74 -20.52 -7.97 6.87
C GLU A 74 -19.64 -8.78 5.92
N ASN A 75 -19.32 -8.24 4.74
CA ASN A 75 -18.55 -8.94 3.70
C ASN A 75 -17.16 -8.36 3.47
N ALA A 76 -16.87 -7.16 3.99
CA ALA A 76 -15.63 -6.44 3.76
C ALA A 76 -15.13 -5.77 5.05
N LYS A 77 -13.86 -5.34 5.04
CA LYS A 77 -13.21 -4.66 6.16
C LYS A 77 -12.34 -3.53 5.65
N GLN A 78 -12.20 -2.46 6.43
CA GLN A 78 -11.34 -1.33 6.08
C GLN A 78 -9.90 -1.81 5.81
N ALA A 79 -9.32 -1.36 4.71
CA ALA A 79 -8.05 -1.82 4.18
C ALA A 79 -6.92 -1.78 5.22
N ILE A 80 -6.81 -0.69 5.98
CA ILE A 80 -5.73 -0.51 6.96
C ILE A 80 -5.79 -1.52 8.11
N PHE A 81 -6.98 -2.01 8.45
CA PHE A 81 -7.19 -3.01 9.50
C PHE A 81 -7.29 -4.44 8.94
N ALA A 82 -7.51 -4.60 7.64
CA ALA A 82 -7.55 -5.89 6.95
C ALA A 82 -6.15 -6.40 6.59
N PHE A 83 -5.24 -5.52 6.17
CA PHE A 83 -3.88 -5.94 5.83
C PHE A 83 -3.03 -6.25 7.07
N SER A 84 -2.29 -7.36 7.01
CA SER A 84 -1.43 -7.84 8.10
C SER A 84 -0.04 -8.21 7.56
N GLY A 85 1.00 -7.54 8.04
CA GLY A 85 2.38 -7.77 7.59
C GLY A 85 3.34 -6.79 8.24
N ASP A 86 4.63 -6.84 7.89
CA ASP A 86 5.67 -6.06 8.59
C ASP A 86 5.42 -4.55 8.55
N VAL A 87 4.97 -4.01 7.41
CA VAL A 87 4.59 -2.59 7.27
C VAL A 87 3.45 -2.25 8.23
N TYR A 88 2.40 -3.07 8.27
CA TYR A 88 1.21 -2.85 9.10
C TYR A 88 1.48 -3.06 10.59
N GLN A 89 2.40 -3.96 10.95
CA GLN A 89 2.90 -4.11 12.32
C GLN A 89 3.74 -2.91 12.76
N GLY A 90 4.49 -2.29 11.84
CA GLY A 90 5.21 -1.05 12.13
C GLY A 90 4.28 0.14 12.26
N LEU A 91 3.24 0.20 11.43
CA LEU A 91 2.23 1.27 11.48
C LEU A 91 1.36 1.18 12.74
N ASP A 92 0.95 -0.04 13.10
CA ASP A 92 0.08 -0.33 14.25
C ASP A 92 -1.15 0.57 14.30
N ALA A 93 -1.88 0.61 13.18
CA ALA A 93 -3.02 1.50 12.99
C ALA A 93 -4.12 1.30 14.04
N SER A 94 -4.24 0.10 14.60
CA SER A 94 -5.25 -0.22 15.61
C SER A 94 -5.06 0.52 16.92
N SER A 95 -3.87 1.07 17.17
CA SER A 95 -3.56 1.83 18.38
C SER A 95 -3.73 3.35 18.20
N LEU A 96 -4.07 3.82 17.00
CA LEU A 96 -4.16 5.24 16.70
C LEU A 96 -5.44 5.84 17.28
N ASP A 97 -5.37 7.10 17.73
CA ASP A 97 -6.55 7.86 18.13
C ASP A 97 -7.40 8.28 16.91
N ALA A 98 -8.62 8.78 17.16
CA ALA A 98 -9.56 9.14 16.11
C ALA A 98 -9.04 10.25 15.18
N GLU A 99 -8.27 11.20 15.71
CA GLU A 99 -7.70 12.29 14.91
C GLU A 99 -6.58 11.80 14.01
N ALA A 100 -5.72 10.91 14.50
CA ALA A 100 -4.69 10.24 13.73
C ALA A 100 -5.30 9.33 12.65
N VAL A 101 -6.43 8.66 12.93
CA VAL A 101 -7.19 7.91 11.92
C VAL A 101 -7.75 8.83 10.84
N ALA A 102 -8.33 9.98 11.22
CA ALA A 102 -8.82 10.97 10.25
C ALA A 102 -7.70 11.55 9.39
N PHE A 103 -6.56 11.90 10.01
CA PHE A 103 -5.36 12.36 9.30
C PHE A 103 -4.85 11.28 8.34
N MET A 104 -4.70 10.04 8.81
CA MET A 104 -4.28 8.90 7.99
C MET A 104 -5.22 8.71 6.80
N GLN A 105 -6.54 8.80 7.00
CA GLN A 105 -7.54 8.64 5.95
C GLN A 105 -7.33 9.64 4.79
N GLN A 106 -6.97 10.88 5.11
CA GLN A 106 -6.67 11.91 4.12
C GLN A 106 -5.28 11.71 3.49
N HIS A 107 -4.27 11.45 4.32
CA HIS A 107 -2.85 11.54 3.96
C HIS A 107 -2.17 10.21 3.63
N LEU A 108 -2.88 9.08 3.58
CA LEU A 108 -2.31 7.79 3.20
C LEU A 108 -3.11 7.13 2.07
N ARG A 109 -2.40 6.46 1.16
CA ARG A 109 -2.94 5.55 0.16
C ARG A 109 -2.17 4.23 0.19
N ILE A 110 -2.90 3.13 0.05
CA ILE A 110 -2.35 1.79 -0.08
C ILE A 110 -2.44 1.41 -1.55
N LEU A 111 -1.30 1.18 -2.20
CA LEU A 111 -1.27 0.67 -3.56
C LEU A 111 -1.76 -0.78 -3.59
N SER A 112 -2.46 -1.17 -4.66
CA SER A 112 -3.17 -2.45 -4.71
C SER A 112 -3.20 -2.99 -6.14
N GLY A 113 -2.86 -4.26 -6.33
CA GLY A 113 -2.96 -4.89 -7.65
C GLY A 113 -4.41 -5.02 -8.12
N LEU A 114 -5.34 -5.25 -7.19
CA LEU A 114 -6.77 -5.41 -7.48
C LEU A 114 -7.55 -4.10 -7.43
N TYR A 115 -7.27 -3.24 -6.45
CA TYR A 115 -8.05 -2.03 -6.19
C TYR A 115 -7.39 -0.75 -6.70
N GLY A 116 -6.19 -0.85 -7.28
CA GLY A 116 -5.38 0.29 -7.73
C GLY A 116 -4.82 1.09 -6.55
N THR A 117 -5.67 1.87 -5.91
CA THR A 117 -5.40 2.66 -4.71
C THR A 117 -6.54 2.50 -3.71
N LEU A 118 -6.20 2.31 -2.45
CA LEU A 118 -7.17 2.28 -1.34
C LEU A 118 -6.83 3.39 -0.34
N ARG A 119 -7.85 4.09 0.14
CA ARG A 119 -7.78 4.86 1.40
C ARG A 119 -7.76 3.89 2.59
N PRO A 120 -7.22 4.30 3.75
CA PRO A 120 -7.17 3.47 4.94
C PRO A 120 -8.51 2.84 5.34
N LEU A 121 -9.59 3.62 5.28
CA LEU A 121 -10.93 3.22 5.67
C LEU A 121 -11.78 2.66 4.51
N ASP A 122 -11.22 2.53 3.31
CA ASP A 122 -11.93 1.87 2.21
C ASP A 122 -12.17 0.40 2.56
N LEU A 123 -13.41 -0.04 2.45
CA LEU A 123 -13.75 -1.46 2.57
C LEU A 123 -13.08 -2.25 1.45
N MET A 124 -12.51 -3.40 1.81
CA MET A 124 -12.01 -4.38 0.84
C MET A 124 -12.45 -5.79 1.25
N GLN A 125 -12.70 -6.61 0.23
CA GLN A 125 -12.91 -8.05 0.38
C GLN A 125 -11.55 -8.76 0.27
N PRO A 126 -11.43 -9.98 0.83
CA PRO A 126 -10.17 -10.70 0.80
C PRO A 126 -9.79 -11.08 -0.63
N TYR A 127 -8.52 -10.88 -0.99
CA TYR A 127 -8.00 -11.23 -2.32
C TYR A 127 -6.50 -11.56 -2.23
N ARG A 128 -5.94 -12.07 -3.32
CA ARG A 128 -4.50 -12.04 -3.56
C ARG A 128 -4.22 -11.76 -5.03
N LEU A 129 -3.73 -10.56 -5.31
CA LEU A 129 -3.35 -10.17 -6.66
C LEU A 129 -2.23 -9.13 -6.54
N GLU A 130 -1.00 -9.63 -6.58
CA GLU A 130 0.21 -8.81 -6.46
C GLU A 130 0.41 -7.96 -7.73
N MET A 131 0.88 -6.72 -7.59
CA MET A 131 1.02 -5.79 -8.73
C MET A 131 1.93 -6.34 -9.85
N GLY A 132 2.94 -7.14 -9.47
CA GLY A 132 3.82 -7.80 -10.44
C GLY A 132 3.20 -8.95 -11.25
N THR A 133 1.93 -9.31 -11.01
CA THR A 133 1.26 -10.44 -11.67
C THR A 133 1.09 -10.18 -13.18
N ARG A 134 1.51 -11.14 -14.00
CA ARG A 134 1.37 -11.10 -15.46
C ARG A 134 -0.01 -11.59 -15.91
N LEU A 135 -1.06 -10.92 -15.44
CA LEU A 135 -2.43 -11.18 -15.83
C LEU A 135 -2.73 -10.46 -17.15
N ALA A 136 -2.87 -11.22 -18.24
CA ALA A 136 -3.36 -10.68 -19.51
C ALA A 136 -4.83 -10.25 -19.36
N ASN A 137 -5.17 -9.11 -19.96
CA ASN A 137 -6.45 -8.43 -19.85
C ASN A 137 -6.66 -7.55 -21.10
N ASP A 138 -7.84 -6.97 -21.25
CA ASP A 138 -8.20 -6.18 -22.45
C ASP A 138 -7.34 -4.92 -22.65
N ARG A 139 -6.65 -4.46 -21.61
CA ARG A 139 -5.79 -3.26 -21.62
C ARG A 139 -4.30 -3.60 -21.73
N GLY A 140 -3.93 -4.88 -21.68
CA GLY A 140 -2.54 -5.29 -21.81
C GLY A 140 -2.20 -6.65 -21.20
N ARG A 141 -0.90 -6.89 -21.03
CA ARG A 141 -0.35 -8.21 -20.67
C ARG A 141 -0.09 -8.39 -19.18
N ASN A 142 -0.29 -7.35 -18.38
CA ASN A 142 -0.03 -7.32 -16.94
C ASN A 142 -0.81 -6.19 -16.27
N LEU A 143 -0.72 -6.11 -14.94
CA LEU A 143 -1.44 -5.10 -14.15
C LEU A 143 -0.88 -3.68 -14.33
N TYR A 144 0.40 -3.50 -14.66
CA TYR A 144 0.96 -2.17 -14.95
C TYR A 144 0.36 -1.56 -16.22
N GLU A 145 0.12 -2.39 -17.25
CA GLU A 145 -0.56 -1.98 -18.48
C GLU A 145 -2.08 -1.78 -18.21
N PHE A 146 -2.71 -2.64 -17.40
CA PHE A 146 -4.12 -2.49 -17.01
C PHE A 146 -4.42 -1.17 -16.29
N TRP A 147 -3.59 -0.83 -15.31
CA TRP A 147 -3.76 0.38 -14.52
C TRP A 147 -3.30 1.63 -15.25
N GLY A 148 -2.42 1.53 -16.24
CA GLY A 148 -2.00 2.65 -17.09
C GLY A 148 -1.67 3.91 -16.27
N ASP A 149 -2.40 4.99 -16.53
CA ASP A 149 -2.30 6.26 -15.79
C ASP A 149 -3.31 6.38 -14.62
N ILE A 150 -4.28 5.47 -14.49
CA ILE A 150 -5.40 5.55 -13.54
C ILE A 150 -4.92 5.69 -12.08
N ILE A 151 -3.90 4.93 -11.68
CA ILE A 151 -3.33 5.03 -10.33
C ILE A 151 -2.62 6.38 -10.13
N THR A 152 -1.91 6.86 -11.15
CA THR A 152 -1.22 8.16 -11.12
C THR A 152 -2.23 9.29 -10.99
N ASP A 153 -3.31 9.24 -11.77
CA ASP A 153 -4.39 10.23 -11.74
C ASP A 153 -5.08 10.25 -10.38
N SER A 154 -5.37 9.08 -9.81
CA SER A 154 -5.93 8.99 -8.45
C SER A 154 -5.00 9.59 -7.38
N VAL A 155 -3.69 9.34 -7.48
CA VAL A 155 -2.69 9.95 -6.60
C VAL A 155 -2.64 11.47 -6.77
N ASN A 156 -2.69 11.97 -8.00
CA ASN A 156 -2.71 13.41 -8.28
C ASN A 156 -3.98 14.09 -7.75
N SER A 157 -5.14 13.44 -7.86
CA SER A 157 -6.38 13.93 -7.24
C SER A 157 -6.23 14.02 -5.72
N ALA A 158 -5.68 12.98 -5.09
CA ALA A 158 -5.46 12.97 -3.64
C ALA A 158 -4.45 14.04 -3.18
N LEU A 159 -3.40 14.31 -3.96
CA LEU A 159 -2.46 15.42 -3.69
C LEU A 159 -3.18 16.77 -3.74
N ALA A 160 -3.99 17.01 -4.77
CA ALA A 160 -4.74 18.25 -4.91
C ALA A 160 -5.75 18.47 -3.76
N GLU A 161 -6.44 17.41 -3.31
CA GLU A 161 -7.43 17.47 -2.22
C GLU A 161 -6.84 17.88 -0.87
N GLN A 162 -5.62 17.45 -0.54
CA GLN A 162 -4.97 17.83 0.72
C GLN A 162 -4.29 19.22 0.67
N GLY A 163 -4.13 19.81 -0.51
CA GLY A 163 -3.57 21.15 -0.68
C GLY A 163 -2.04 21.23 -0.69
N ASP A 164 -1.33 20.10 -0.82
CA ASP A 164 0.11 20.06 -1.02
C ASP A 164 0.51 19.01 -2.07
N ASP A 165 1.70 19.20 -2.63
CA ASP A 165 2.21 18.48 -3.81
C ASP A 165 3.36 17.53 -3.45
N ILE A 166 3.36 16.96 -2.24
CA ILE A 166 4.46 16.11 -1.78
C ILE A 166 4.00 14.67 -1.61
N LEU A 167 4.58 13.78 -2.43
CA LEU A 167 4.35 12.34 -2.39
C LEU A 167 5.50 11.64 -1.66
N ILE A 168 5.19 11.04 -0.51
CA ILE A 168 6.14 10.23 0.27
C ILE A 168 6.00 8.76 -0.13
N ASN A 169 7.03 8.25 -0.80
CA ASN A 169 7.09 6.87 -1.25
C ASN A 169 7.65 5.95 -0.16
N LEU A 170 6.75 5.23 0.53
CA LEU A 170 7.07 4.15 1.47
C LEU A 170 6.64 2.78 0.92
N ALA A 171 6.32 2.70 -0.37
CA ALA A 171 5.99 1.46 -1.05
C ALA A 171 7.25 0.70 -1.49
N SER A 172 7.09 -0.58 -1.79
CA SER A 172 8.11 -1.32 -2.55
C SER A 172 8.12 -0.89 -4.01
N SER A 173 9.26 -1.11 -4.67
CA SER A 173 9.42 -0.81 -6.11
C SER A 173 8.37 -1.53 -6.97
N GLU A 174 7.98 -2.76 -6.62
CA GLU A 174 6.93 -3.52 -7.31
C GLU A 174 5.63 -2.72 -7.42
N TYR A 175 5.18 -2.13 -6.32
CA TYR A 175 3.93 -1.37 -6.29
C TYR A 175 4.14 0.06 -6.80
N PHE A 176 5.23 0.73 -6.40
CA PHE A 176 5.47 2.11 -6.84
C PHE A 176 5.65 2.24 -8.37
N SER A 177 6.07 1.16 -9.05
CA SER A 177 6.16 1.12 -10.52
C SER A 177 4.79 1.23 -11.24
N SER A 178 3.68 1.11 -10.51
CA SER A 178 2.34 1.38 -11.07
C SER A 178 2.03 2.88 -11.14
N ILE A 179 2.83 3.73 -10.50
CA ILE A 179 2.76 5.19 -10.60
C ILE A 179 3.73 5.66 -11.70
N LYS A 180 3.23 6.47 -12.63
CA LYS A 180 4.07 7.15 -13.63
C LYS A 180 4.67 8.38 -13.00
N THR A 181 5.87 8.25 -12.42
CA THR A 181 6.54 9.31 -11.66
C THR A 181 6.70 10.62 -12.44
N ALA A 182 6.89 10.56 -13.76
CA ALA A 182 6.98 11.73 -14.62
C ALA A 182 5.66 12.53 -14.74
N ASN A 183 4.53 11.91 -14.40
CA ASN A 183 3.18 12.47 -14.47
C ASN A 183 2.64 12.83 -13.07
N ILE A 184 3.44 12.70 -12.00
CA ILE A 184 3.04 13.16 -10.66
C ILE A 184 3.11 14.69 -10.62
N ASN A 185 2.02 15.32 -10.18
CA ASN A 185 1.91 16.76 -9.99
C ASN A 185 2.49 17.16 -8.64
N GLY A 186 3.79 16.89 -8.45
CA GLY A 186 4.42 17.10 -7.15
C GLY A 186 5.85 16.57 -7.02
N THR A 187 6.42 16.78 -5.84
CA THR A 187 7.74 16.29 -5.45
C THR A 187 7.63 14.92 -4.80
N ILE A 188 8.42 13.97 -5.31
CA ILE A 188 8.50 12.62 -4.76
C ILE A 188 9.71 12.51 -3.83
N ILE A 189 9.48 12.09 -2.59
CA ILE A 189 10.52 11.82 -1.60
C ILE A 189 10.41 10.36 -1.16
N THR A 190 11.53 9.64 -1.17
CA THR A 190 11.59 8.22 -0.82
C THR A 190 12.46 8.03 0.42
N PRO A 191 11.88 7.81 1.60
CA PRO A 191 12.63 7.33 2.76
C PRO A 191 13.19 5.92 2.52
N VAL A 192 14.49 5.74 2.74
CA VAL A 192 15.22 4.49 2.53
C VAL A 192 15.89 4.05 3.82
N PHE A 193 15.55 2.86 4.31
CA PHE A 193 16.05 2.31 5.56
C PHE A 193 17.17 1.30 5.30
N LYS A 194 18.37 1.56 5.84
CA LYS A 194 19.56 0.71 5.69
C LYS A 194 20.13 0.32 7.05
N GLU A 195 20.75 -0.84 7.12
CA GLU A 195 21.42 -1.34 8.33
C GLU A 195 22.89 -1.65 8.05
N LEU A 196 23.76 -1.38 9.02
CA LEU A 196 25.17 -1.73 8.93
C LEU A 196 25.36 -3.25 9.04
N ARG A 197 25.82 -3.87 7.94
CA ARG A 197 26.14 -5.30 7.89
C ARG A 197 27.50 -5.50 7.24
N LYS A 198 28.42 -6.14 7.96
CA LYS A 198 29.79 -6.45 7.47
C LYS A 198 30.50 -5.21 6.90
N GLY A 199 30.38 -4.07 7.58
CA GLY A 199 31.05 -2.81 7.21
C GLY A 199 30.36 -1.99 6.11
N ALA A 200 29.19 -2.39 5.61
CA ALA A 200 28.44 -1.61 4.62
C ALA A 200 26.95 -1.51 4.97
N TYR A 201 26.35 -0.36 4.68
CA TYR A 201 24.91 -0.15 4.83
C TYR A 201 24.14 -0.86 3.73
N ARG A 202 23.17 -1.71 4.11
CA ARG A 202 22.33 -2.49 3.18
C ARG A 202 20.87 -2.45 3.59
N ILE A 203 19.98 -2.55 2.61
CA ILE A 203 18.55 -2.73 2.86
C ILE A 203 18.32 -4.17 3.29
N ILE A 204 17.80 -4.37 4.51
CA ILE A 204 17.38 -5.68 5.01
C ILE A 204 15.87 -5.75 4.90
N SER A 205 15.35 -6.55 3.95
CA SER A 205 13.98 -6.42 3.45
C SER A 205 12.90 -6.46 4.54
N PHE A 206 13.00 -7.36 5.52
CA PHE A 206 12.01 -7.45 6.62
C PHE A 206 12.02 -6.19 7.50
N ASN A 207 13.21 -5.75 7.91
CA ASN A 207 13.37 -4.58 8.76
C ASN A 207 13.02 -3.28 8.03
N ALA A 208 13.36 -3.18 6.74
CA ALA A 208 12.99 -2.03 5.91
C ALA A 208 11.47 -1.93 5.70
N LYS A 209 10.76 -3.07 5.56
CA LYS A 209 9.29 -3.08 5.53
C LYS A 209 8.70 -2.57 6.85
N LYS A 210 9.21 -3.06 7.98
CA LYS A 210 8.74 -2.59 9.30
C LYS A 210 9.04 -1.11 9.52
N ALA A 211 10.22 -0.65 9.11
CA ALA A 211 10.63 0.75 9.21
C ALA A 211 9.77 1.69 8.36
N ARG A 212 9.30 1.26 7.19
CA ARG A 212 8.29 2.00 6.41
C ARG A 212 7.01 2.19 7.19
N GLY A 213 6.55 1.16 7.90
CA GLY A 213 5.43 1.24 8.82
C GLY A 213 5.66 2.26 9.94
N TYR A 214 6.83 2.21 10.58
CA TYR A 214 7.21 3.18 11.62
C TYR A 214 7.24 4.61 11.10
N MET A 215 7.78 4.85 9.90
CA MET A 215 7.80 6.17 9.29
C MET A 215 6.39 6.66 8.95
N SER A 216 5.53 5.80 8.38
CA SER A 216 4.12 6.16 8.16
C SER A 216 3.44 6.54 9.47
N ARG A 217 3.63 5.75 10.54
CA ARG A 217 3.09 6.05 11.86
C ARG A 217 3.60 7.39 12.39
N TYR A 218 4.91 7.59 12.37
CA TYR A 218 5.55 8.82 12.84
C TYR A 218 4.98 10.05 12.14
N MET A 219 4.80 9.99 10.82
CA MET A 219 4.18 11.08 10.06
C MET A 219 2.72 11.32 10.47
N ILE A 220 1.96 10.25 10.70
CA ILE A 220 0.53 10.31 11.05
C ILE A 220 0.34 10.85 12.47
N GLU A 221 1.04 10.31 13.46
CA GLU A 221 0.92 10.72 14.86
C GLU A 221 1.34 12.18 15.06
N ASN A 222 2.40 12.61 14.36
CA ASN A 222 2.90 13.98 14.45
C ASN A 222 2.23 14.93 13.44
N ARG A 223 1.31 14.43 12.59
CA ARG A 223 0.58 15.20 11.57
C ARG A 223 1.52 16.03 10.69
N LEU A 224 2.64 15.42 10.28
CA LEU A 224 3.71 16.13 9.57
C LEU A 224 3.21 16.63 8.21
N THR A 225 3.52 17.89 7.91
CA THR A 225 3.16 18.54 6.64
C THR A 225 4.38 19.03 5.87
N ASN A 226 5.56 19.12 6.50
CA ASN A 226 6.80 19.47 5.83
C ASN A 226 7.74 18.23 5.76
N PRO A 227 8.26 17.89 4.56
CA PRO A 227 9.14 16.73 4.41
C PRO A 227 10.44 16.83 5.22
N GLU A 228 10.93 18.04 5.50
CA GLU A 228 12.15 18.23 6.30
C GLU A 228 12.00 17.68 7.73
N GLU A 229 10.77 17.63 8.25
CA GLU A 229 10.47 17.07 9.58
C GLU A 229 10.74 15.56 9.64
N LEU A 230 10.69 14.85 8.51
CA LEU A 230 11.01 13.41 8.46
C LEU A 230 12.46 13.14 8.87
N LYS A 231 13.37 14.11 8.70
CA LYS A 231 14.79 13.94 9.06
C LYS A 231 15.01 13.79 10.57
N ALA A 232 14.02 14.16 11.39
CA ALA A 232 14.03 13.98 12.84
C ALA A 232 13.55 12.58 13.28
N PHE A 233 13.16 11.71 12.36
CA PHE A 233 12.75 10.34 12.67
C PHE A 233 13.87 9.54 13.36
N ASP A 234 13.57 9.03 14.56
CA ASP A 234 14.50 8.34 15.46
C ASP A 234 13.98 6.98 15.98
N VAL A 235 12.95 6.41 15.33
CA VAL A 235 12.30 5.18 15.80
C VAL A 235 13.14 3.94 15.48
N ALA A 236 13.24 3.02 16.44
CA ALA A 236 13.93 1.72 16.30
C ALA A 236 15.41 1.84 15.86
N ASP A 237 16.10 2.81 16.46
CA ASP A 237 17.52 3.15 16.30
C ASP A 237 17.91 3.68 14.91
N TYR A 238 16.95 3.94 14.04
CA TYR A 238 17.21 4.61 12.76
C TYR A 238 17.47 6.09 13.00
N ALA A 239 18.45 6.66 12.29
CA ALA A 239 18.69 8.10 12.25
C ALA A 239 18.94 8.55 10.82
N PHE A 240 18.57 9.79 10.49
CA PHE A 240 18.82 10.39 9.19
C PHE A 240 20.33 10.47 8.90
N ASN A 241 20.72 10.05 7.70
CA ASN A 241 22.10 10.04 7.24
C ASN A 241 22.25 11.01 6.07
N ALA A 242 22.74 12.21 6.35
CA ALA A 242 22.89 13.28 5.36
C ALA A 242 23.83 12.89 4.22
N ASP A 243 24.94 12.20 4.53
CA ASP A 243 25.97 11.82 3.54
C ASP A 243 25.46 10.80 2.51
N LEU A 244 24.48 9.98 2.88
CA LEU A 244 23.85 9.01 1.99
C LEU A 244 22.56 9.51 1.34
N SER A 245 22.08 10.68 1.73
CA SER A 245 20.79 11.23 1.28
C SER A 245 20.96 12.17 0.09
N SER A 246 19.86 12.36 -0.63
CA SER A 246 19.72 13.35 -1.70
C SER A 246 18.45 14.18 -1.48
N SER A 247 18.11 15.06 -2.42
CA SER A 247 16.87 15.83 -2.37
C SER A 247 15.60 14.98 -2.50
N SER A 248 15.69 13.80 -3.13
CA SER A 248 14.54 12.90 -3.36
C SER A 248 14.64 11.56 -2.63
N GLU A 249 15.80 11.23 -2.05
CA GLU A 249 15.98 10.03 -1.23
C GLU A 249 16.51 10.39 0.16
N PHE A 250 15.71 10.14 1.20
CA PHE A 250 16.10 10.36 2.58
C PHE A 250 16.55 9.04 3.19
N VAL A 251 17.85 8.87 3.38
CA VAL A 251 18.42 7.63 3.90
C VAL A 251 18.46 7.68 5.42
N PHE A 252 17.87 6.68 6.05
CA PHE A 252 17.93 6.43 7.48
C PHE A 252 18.76 5.18 7.75
N THR A 253 19.72 5.29 8.65
CA THR A 253 20.66 4.20 8.98
C THR A 253 20.59 3.80 10.43
N ARG A 254 20.84 2.52 10.71
CA ARG A 254 21.14 1.98 12.04
C ARG A 254 22.23 0.91 11.98
#